data_AF-A0A3D5WB09-F1
#
_entry.id   AF-A0A3D5WB09-F1
#
_cell.length_a   1.000
_cell.length_b   1.000
_cell.length_c   1.000
_cell.angle_alpha   90.00
_cell.angle_beta   90.00
_cell.angle_gamma   90.00
#
_symmetry.space_group_name_H-M   'P 1'
#
loop_
_entity.id
_entity.type
_entity.pdbx_description
1 polymer ?
#
loop_
_entity_poly.entity_id
_entity_poly.type
_entity_poly.pdbx_seq_one_letter_code
_entity_poly.pdbx_strand_id
1 'polypeptide(L)'
;MKVGFVGHPPNDIIEKYRSEELIDIDNDLGQVEEKSDLYLPKISCSIIKRVFNNALAFRPQKIIFDVGEGKCDSGRFLSWILKEHFN
;
A
#
# COMPACT_ATOMS: atom_id res chain seq x y z
N MET A 1 -16.43 0.05 3.16
CA MET A 1 -15.23 0.90 3.13
C MET A 1 -14.22 0.30 2.14
N LYS A 2 -13.31 1.11 1.62
CA LYS A 2 -12.16 0.65 0.85
C LYS A 2 -11.03 0.30 1.80
N VAL A 3 -10.55 -0.94 1.72
CA VAL A 3 -9.42 -1.43 2.49
C VAL A 3 -8.32 -1.82 1.52
N GLY A 4 -7.23 -1.05 1.53
CA GLY A 4 -6.04 -1.39 0.77
C GLY A 4 -5.25 -2.49 1.49
N PHE A 5 -4.62 -3.39 0.74
CA PHE A 5 -3.64 -4.31 1.30
C PHE A 5 -2.37 -4.39 0.45
N VAL A 6 -1.25 -4.69 1.11
CA VAL A 6 0.07 -4.83 0.49
C VAL A 6 0.69 -6.14 0.95
N GLY A 7 1.23 -6.90 0.01
CA GLY A 7 1.83 -8.19 0.26
C GLY A 7 0.80 -9.27 0.57
N HIS A 8 1.14 -10.15 1.51
CA HIS A 8 0.29 -11.25 1.91
C HIS A 8 0.06 -11.21 3.42
N PRO A 9 -0.80 -10.30 3.91
CA PRO A 9 -1.08 -10.22 5.34
C PRO A 9 -1.70 -11.53 5.84
N PRO A 10 -1.55 -11.86 7.14
CA PRO A 10 -2.15 -13.05 7.71
C PRO A 10 -3.64 -13.17 7.40
N ASN A 11 -4.10 -14.37 7.03
CA ASN A 11 -5.47 -14.60 6.59
C ASN A 11 -6.51 -14.17 7.63
N ASP A 12 -6.26 -14.39 8.92
CA ASP A 12 -7.14 -13.99 10.02
C ASP A 12 -7.29 -12.46 10.16
N ILE A 13 -6.34 -11.68 9.64
CA ILE A 13 -6.42 -10.22 9.58
C ILE A 13 -7.25 -9.77 8.39
N ILE A 14 -6.99 -10.31 7.19
CA ILE A 14 -7.74 -9.96 5.97
C ILE A 14 -9.20 -10.36 6.09
N GLU A 15 -9.47 -11.51 6.71
CA GLU A 15 -10.81 -12.06 6.89
C GLU A 15 -11.77 -11.12 7.61
N LYS A 16 -11.25 -10.30 8.53
CA LYS A 16 -12.03 -9.29 9.27
C LYS A 16 -12.65 -8.22 8.36
N TYR A 17 -12.17 -8.11 7.12
CA TYR A 17 -12.61 -7.13 6.12
C TYR A 17 -13.18 -7.79 4.87
N ARG A 18 -13.54 -9.08 4.91
CA ARG A 18 -14.04 -9.82 3.73
C ARG A 18 -15.33 -9.22 3.13
N SER A 19 -16.14 -8.53 3.94
CA SER A 19 -17.35 -7.82 3.49
C SER A 19 -17.08 -6.42 2.91
N GLU A 20 -15.83 -5.94 2.98
CA GLU A 20 -15.41 -4.63 2.51
C GLU A 20 -14.86 -4.69 1.08
N GLU A 21 -14.66 -3.52 0.46
CA GLU A 21 -13.98 -3.44 -0.84
C GLU A 21 -12.47 -3.58 -0.62
N LEU A 22 -11.95 -4.79 -0.79
CA LEU A 22 -10.52 -5.09 -0.71
C LEU A 22 -9.81 -4.69 -2.00
N ILE A 23 -8.76 -3.88 -1.87
CA ILE A 23 -7.96 -3.39 -2.99
C ILE A 23 -6.52 -3.81 -2.78
N ASP A 24 -5.99 -4.61 -3.71
CA ASP A 24 -4.58 -4.93 -3.74
C ASP A 24 -3.80 -3.73 -4.30
N ILE A 25 -3.22 -2.93 -3.41
CA ILE A 25 -2.57 -1.68 -3.81
C ILE A 25 -1.11 -1.87 -4.25
N ASP A 26 -0.54 -3.08 -4.17
CA ASP A 26 0.76 -3.38 -4.80
C ASP A 26 0.66 -3.90 -6.24
N ASN A 27 -0.56 -4.25 -6.66
CA ASN A 27 -0.88 -4.65 -8.02
C ASN A 27 -1.06 -3.47 -8.98
N ASP A 28 -0.98 -3.78 -10.28
CA ASP A 28 -1.26 -2.81 -11.33
C ASP A 28 -2.77 -2.55 -11.42
N LEU A 29 -3.20 -1.35 -11.01
CA LEU A 29 -4.60 -0.94 -11.01
C LEU A 29 -4.96 -0.03 -12.20
N GLY A 30 -4.09 0.06 -13.21
CA GLY A 30 -4.31 0.85 -14.42
C GLY A 30 -3.81 2.29 -14.30
N GLN A 31 -4.50 3.23 -14.96
CA GLN A 31 -4.04 4.62 -15.17
C GLN A 31 -4.11 5.46 -13.89
N VAL A 32 -3.16 5.22 -12.98
CA VAL A 32 -2.92 6.03 -11.79
C VAL A 32 -1.85 7.07 -12.07
N GLU A 33 -2.10 8.33 -11.71
CA GLU A 33 -1.13 9.41 -11.85
C GLU A 33 0.11 9.16 -10.97
N GLU A 34 1.30 9.21 -11.56
CA GLU A 34 2.55 9.01 -10.83
C GLU A 34 2.95 10.27 -10.06
N LYS A 35 2.76 10.25 -8.73
CA LYS A 35 3.16 11.32 -7.82
C LYS A 35 4.24 10.92 -6.82
N SER A 36 4.64 9.66 -6.84
CA SER A 36 5.60 9.08 -5.90
C SER A 36 6.92 9.85 -5.82
N ASP A 37 7.40 10.43 -6.93
CA ASP A 37 8.68 11.16 -6.96
C ASP A 37 8.64 12.49 -6.16
N LEU A 38 7.45 12.97 -5.78
CA LEU A 38 7.29 14.12 -4.89
C LEU A 38 7.47 13.75 -3.40
N TYR A 39 7.32 12.48 -3.05
CA TYR A 39 7.28 12.00 -1.66
C TYR A 39 8.35 10.94 -1.35
N LEU A 40 8.83 10.24 -2.37
CA LEU A 40 9.76 9.13 -2.25
C LEU A 40 11.06 9.45 -2.99
N PRO A 41 12.21 8.90 -2.54
CA PRO A 41 13.46 8.99 -3.29
C PRO A 41 13.29 8.46 -4.71
N LYS A 42 13.87 9.14 -5.70
CA LYS A 42 13.81 8.73 -7.13
C LYS A 42 14.24 7.28 -7.37
N ILE A 43 15.18 6.79 -6.55
CA ILE A 43 15.74 5.42 -6.61
C ILE A 43 14.82 4.34 -6.02
N SER A 44 13.68 4.70 -5.44
CA SER A 44 12.72 3.73 -4.91
C SER A 44 12.27 2.77 -6.01
N CYS A 45 12.13 1.48 -5.70
CA CYS A 45 11.72 0.51 -6.70
C CYS A 45 10.27 0.74 -7.16
N SER A 46 9.94 0.22 -8.35
CA SER A 46 8.64 0.43 -8.99
C SER A 46 7.45 -0.03 -8.15
N ILE A 47 7.58 -1.13 -7.40
CA ILE A 47 6.52 -1.63 -6.51
C ILE A 47 6.23 -0.62 -5.40
N ILE A 48 7.25 -0.04 -4.78
CA ILE A 48 7.08 0.94 -3.70
C ILE A 48 6.43 2.22 -4.23
N LYS A 49 6.85 2.69 -5.41
CA LYS A 49 6.22 3.83 -6.09
C LYS A 49 4.75 3.55 -6.42
N ARG A 50 4.46 2.36 -6.94
CA ARG A 50 3.09 1.90 -7.26
C ARG A 50 2.19 1.86 -6.03
N VAL A 51 2.63 1.23 -4.94
CA VAL A 51 1.87 1.19 -3.69
C VAL A 51 1.53 2.60 -3.21
N PHE A 52 2.49 3.52 -3.25
CA PHE A 52 2.26 4.91 -2.88
C PHE A 52 1.25 5.61 -3.81
N ASN A 53 1.42 5.48 -5.12
CA ASN A 53 0.53 6.10 -6.11
C ASN A 53 -0.89 5.55 -6.00
N ASN A 54 -1.05 4.23 -5.85
CA ASN A 54 -2.33 3.57 -5.64
C ASN A 54 -2.97 4.04 -4.33
N ALA A 55 -2.23 4.08 -3.22
CA ALA A 55 -2.76 4.59 -1.96
C ALA A 55 -3.26 6.04 -2.09
N LEU A 56 -2.52 6.89 -2.80
CA LEU A 56 -2.87 8.29 -3.02
C LEU A 56 -4.13 8.46 -3.90
N ALA A 57 -4.27 7.65 -4.94
CA ALA A 57 -5.37 7.73 -5.88
C ALA A 57 -6.66 7.11 -5.33
N PHE A 58 -6.58 5.93 -4.74
CA PHE A 58 -7.75 5.19 -4.27
C PHE A 58 -8.21 5.63 -2.87
N ARG A 59 -7.32 6.26 -2.09
CA ARG A 59 -7.57 6.74 -0.71
C ARG A 59 -8.36 5.75 0.14
N PRO A 60 -7.86 4.50 0.31
CA PRO A 60 -8.53 3.54 1.17
C PRO A 60 -8.60 4.08 2.60
N GLN A 61 -9.70 3.83 3.30
CA GLN A 61 -9.86 4.28 4.69
C GLN A 61 -8.93 3.51 5.63
N LYS A 62 -8.47 2.33 5.21
CA LYS A 62 -7.52 1.50 5.97
C LYS A 62 -6.54 0.82 5.04
N ILE A 63 -5.29 0.71 5.45
CA ILE A 63 -4.25 -0.05 4.73
C ILE A 63 -3.74 -1.16 5.65
N ILE A 64 -3.80 -2.41 5.17
CA ILE A 64 -3.21 -3.58 5.83
C ILE A 64 -1.90 -3.88 5.12
N PHE A 65 -0.79 -3.54 5.78
CA PHE A 65 0.54 -3.69 5.21
C PHE A 65 1.29 -4.81 5.93
N ASP A 66 1.58 -5.90 5.22
CA ASP A 66 2.50 -6.93 5.73
C ASP A 66 3.92 -6.35 5.74
N VAL A 67 4.54 -6.26 6.92
CA VAL A 67 5.88 -5.71 7.17
C VAL A 67 6.87 -6.75 7.72
N GLY A 68 6.51 -8.04 7.66
CA GLY A 68 7.29 -9.14 8.22
C GLY A 68 8.66 -9.36 7.56
N GLU A 69 9.33 -10.46 7.91
CA GLU A 69 10.68 -10.78 7.43
C GLU A 69 10.75 -10.89 5.90
N GLY A 70 9.66 -11.29 5.24
CA GLY A 70 9.57 -11.39 3.77
C GLY A 70 9.53 -10.06 3.01
N LYS A 71 9.71 -8.91 3.68
CA LYS A 71 9.68 -7.58 3.06
C LYS A 71 11.03 -6.89 3.08
N CYS A 72 11.26 -6.02 2.11
CA CYS A 72 12.45 -5.18 2.06
C CYS A 72 12.29 -3.94 2.93
N ASP A 73 13.41 -3.26 3.20
CA ASP A 73 13.42 -2.06 4.04
C ASP A 73 12.63 -0.90 3.44
N SER A 74 12.61 -0.75 2.11
CA SER A 74 11.76 0.25 1.45
C SER A 74 10.28 -0.02 1.69
N GLY A 75 9.85 -1.29 1.72
CA GLY A 75 8.48 -1.66 2.06
C GLY A 75 8.13 -1.33 3.50
N ARG A 76 9.03 -1.67 4.44
CA ARG A 76 8.88 -1.31 5.85
C ARG A 76 8.79 0.20 6.03
N PHE A 77 9.70 0.96 5.43
CA PHE A 77 9.71 2.43 5.49
C PHE A 77 8.45 3.04 4.87
N LEU A 78 7.99 2.53 3.73
CA LEU A 78 6.75 2.98 3.10
C LEU A 78 5.54 2.78 4.03
N SER A 79 5.49 1.69 4.81
CA SER A 79 4.40 1.48 5.76
C SER A 79 4.30 2.60 6.81
N TRP A 80 5.43 3.17 7.22
CA TRP A 80 5.47 4.31 8.13
C TRP A 80 4.97 5.59 7.46
N ILE A 81 5.44 5.88 6.23
CA ILE A 81 4.97 7.02 5.44
C ILE A 81 3.45 6.95 5.24
N LEU A 82 2.94 5.77 4.84
CA LEU A 82 1.51 5.59 4.62
C LEU A 82 0.70 5.78 5.92
N LYS A 83 1.24 5.32 7.05
CA LYS A 83 0.62 5.54 8.35
C LYS A 83 0.58 7.02 8.73
N GLU A 84 1.61 7.82 8.43
CA GLU A 84 1.61 9.25 8.76
C GLU A 84 0.73 10.11 7.84
N HIS A 85 0.57 9.71 6.57
CA HIS A 85 -0.13 10.52 5.57
C HIS A 85 -1.57 10.08 5.28
N PHE A 86 -1.96 8.84 5.61
CA PHE A 86 -3.25 8.26 5.22
C PHE A 86 -4.04 7.62 6.39
N ASN A 87 -3.50 7.60 7.61
CA ASN A 87 -4.17 7.15 8.85
C ASN A 87 -3.51 7.80 10.09
#